data_AF-A0A7X8I7T5-F1
#
_entry.id   AF-A0A7X8I7T5-F1
#
_cell.length_a   1.000
_cell.length_b   1.000
_cell.length_c   1.000
_cell.angle_alpha   90.00
_cell.angle_beta   90.00
_cell.angle_gamma   90.00
#
_symmetry.space_group_name_H-M   'P 1'
#
loop_
_entity.id
_entity.type
_entity.pdbx_description
1 polymer ?
#
loop_
_entity_poly.entity_id
_entity_poly.type
_entity_poly.pdbx_seq_one_letter_code
_entity_poly.pdbx_strand_id
1 'polypeptide(L)'
;MKRLLLLLMLLLLLATALSAATGNLLLDAVVFGLDVATKAGKGKVEVTFPDEEEAISIRRVSLKKMRTTFEEHDFLVLDYEQRLEIYNRLSVPVAWPIAKNVIIGFGKGSKLQRDTIGSITGIVMDSASTVAVGTGLTLIIFDAILVGILGGEENIEYDELKTTAENLLFGGLIGLGVSRVVQGIMPTVYGLRYNKVLRTGLGLAKDKSDALSPSLGFAPIPTRDGRLQWQIAARIPLQ
;
A
#
# COMPACT_ATOMS: atom_id res chain seq x y z
N MET A 1 -50.70 1.52 -3.20
CA MET A 1 -49.54 2.06 -2.46
C MET A 1 -48.42 1.05 -2.26
N LYS A 2 -48.67 -0.16 -1.73
CA LYS A 2 -47.64 -1.21 -1.51
C LYS A 2 -46.82 -1.57 -2.77
N ARG A 3 -47.45 -1.68 -3.95
CA ARG A 3 -46.76 -1.98 -5.23
C ARG A 3 -45.88 -0.82 -5.74
N LEU A 4 -46.26 0.43 -5.46
CA LEU A 4 -45.48 1.61 -5.82
C LEU A 4 -44.22 1.72 -4.95
N LEU A 5 -44.35 1.40 -3.66
CA LEU A 5 -43.24 1.35 -2.71
C LEU A 5 -42.23 0.25 -3.07
N LEU A 6 -42.72 -0.90 -3.53
CA LEU A 6 -41.92 -2.03 -4.03
C LEU A 6 -41.11 -1.63 -5.28
N LEU A 7 -41.74 -0.92 -6.21
CA LEU A 7 -41.08 -0.41 -7.41
C LEU A 7 -40.03 0.65 -7.07
N LEU A 8 -40.29 1.47 -6.05
CA LEU A 8 -39.38 2.50 -5.56
C LEU A 8 -38.18 1.93 -4.79
N MET A 9 -38.37 0.86 -4.00
CA MET A 9 -37.27 0.10 -3.38
C MET A 9 -36.44 -0.66 -4.40
N LEU A 10 -37.07 -1.27 -5.42
CA LEU A 10 -36.36 -1.93 -6.52
C LEU A 10 -35.55 -0.93 -7.33
N LEU A 11 -36.09 0.28 -7.57
CA LEU A 11 -35.38 1.40 -8.18
C LEU A 11 -34.24 1.92 -7.29
N LEU A 12 -34.39 1.92 -5.96
CA LEU A 12 -33.31 2.26 -5.03
C LEU A 12 -32.20 1.19 -5.02
N LEU A 13 -32.56 -0.09 -5.10
CA LEU A 13 -31.64 -1.24 -5.25
C LEU A 13 -30.89 -1.20 -6.57
N LEU A 14 -31.59 -0.89 -7.67
CA LEU A 14 -30.99 -0.67 -8.98
C LEU A 14 -30.11 0.57 -8.97
N ALA A 15 -30.53 1.67 -8.33
CA ALA A 15 -29.74 2.91 -8.23
C ALA A 15 -28.49 2.74 -7.36
N THR A 16 -28.54 1.96 -6.28
CA THR A 16 -27.37 1.66 -5.41
C THR A 16 -26.41 0.68 -6.09
N ALA A 17 -26.92 -0.32 -6.82
CA ALA A 17 -26.11 -1.19 -7.68
C ALA A 17 -25.48 -0.41 -8.85
N LEU A 18 -26.21 0.54 -9.46
CA LEU A 18 -25.68 1.44 -10.48
C LEU A 18 -24.66 2.43 -9.91
N SER A 19 -24.84 2.89 -8.66
CA SER A 19 -23.89 3.77 -7.95
C SER A 19 -22.61 3.03 -7.56
N ALA A 20 -22.68 1.74 -7.27
CA ALA A 20 -21.51 0.87 -7.14
C ALA A 20 -20.77 0.66 -8.48
N ALA A 21 -21.47 0.79 -9.61
CA ALA A 21 -20.88 0.73 -10.96
C ALA A 21 -20.39 2.09 -11.50
N THR A 22 -21.01 3.21 -11.10
CA THR A 22 -20.74 4.56 -11.67
C THR A 22 -20.02 5.51 -10.71
N GLY A 23 -20.02 5.26 -9.40
CA GLY A 23 -19.16 5.95 -8.43
C GLY A 23 -17.66 5.77 -8.72
N ASN A 24 -17.33 4.78 -9.55
CA ASN A 24 -15.99 4.56 -10.09
C ASN A 24 -15.55 5.60 -11.13
N LEU A 25 -16.42 6.33 -11.84
CA LEU A 25 -15.94 7.13 -12.97
C LEU A 25 -15.16 8.38 -12.54
N LEU A 26 -15.64 9.12 -11.54
CA LEU A 26 -14.93 10.30 -11.02
C LEU A 26 -13.73 9.90 -10.17
N LEU A 27 -13.87 8.87 -9.33
CA LEU A 27 -12.75 8.36 -8.55
C LEU A 27 -11.70 7.71 -9.45
N ASP A 28 -12.06 6.91 -10.45
CA ASP A 28 -11.09 6.34 -11.39
C ASP A 28 -10.46 7.41 -12.27
N ALA A 29 -11.16 8.47 -12.68
CA ALA A 29 -10.55 9.57 -13.42
C ALA A 29 -9.51 10.33 -12.57
N VAL A 30 -9.84 10.66 -11.32
CA VAL A 30 -8.90 11.31 -10.37
C VAL A 30 -7.73 10.37 -10.04
N VAL A 31 -8.01 9.09 -9.79
CA VAL A 31 -6.99 8.07 -9.51
C VAL A 31 -6.10 7.84 -10.73
N PHE A 32 -6.66 7.82 -11.93
CA PHE A 32 -5.92 7.68 -13.17
C PHE A 32 -5.04 8.92 -13.41
N GLY A 33 -5.58 10.13 -13.22
CA GLY A 33 -4.81 11.37 -13.29
C GLY A 33 -3.63 11.40 -12.32
N LEU A 34 -3.83 10.99 -11.06
CA LEU A 34 -2.75 10.90 -10.07
C LEU A 34 -1.78 9.74 -10.34
N ASP A 35 -2.27 8.61 -10.86
CA ASP A 35 -1.41 7.50 -11.30
C ASP A 35 -0.48 7.94 -12.44
N VAL A 36 -0.98 8.75 -13.38
CA VAL A 36 -0.18 9.32 -14.48
C VAL A 36 0.83 10.33 -13.93
N ALA A 37 0.39 11.27 -13.07
CA ALA A 37 1.26 12.26 -12.46
C ALA A 37 2.39 11.64 -11.63
N THR A 38 2.09 10.57 -10.88
CA THR A 38 3.09 9.85 -10.07
C THR A 38 3.95 8.87 -10.87
N LYS A 39 3.63 8.60 -12.14
CA LYS A 39 4.47 7.82 -13.06
C LYS A 39 5.48 8.68 -13.82
N ALA A 40 5.32 10.00 -13.85
CA ALA A 40 6.33 10.91 -14.39
C ALA A 40 7.65 10.71 -13.63
N GLY A 41 8.67 10.17 -14.31
CA GLY A 41 9.98 9.83 -13.74
C GLY A 41 10.25 8.32 -13.50
N LYS A 42 9.29 7.43 -13.76
CA LYS A 42 9.44 5.97 -13.56
C LYS A 42 9.85 5.25 -14.85
N GLY A 43 11.10 5.44 -15.26
CA GLY A 43 11.69 4.75 -16.42
C GLY A 43 12.63 3.61 -16.03
N LYS A 44 12.91 2.72 -16.99
CA LYS A 44 14.09 1.85 -16.99
C LYS A 44 15.33 2.75 -16.86
N VAL A 45 16.31 2.31 -16.08
CA VAL A 45 17.64 2.93 -16.00
C VAL A 45 18.60 1.94 -16.62
N GLU A 46 19.39 2.40 -17.58
CA GLU A 46 20.44 1.59 -18.19
C GLU A 46 21.75 1.95 -17.50
N VAL A 47 22.45 0.91 -17.05
CA VAL A 47 23.68 1.04 -16.29
C VAL A 47 24.74 0.20 -16.99
N THR A 48 25.84 0.81 -17.36
CA THR A 48 27.00 0.11 -17.91
C THR A 48 28.01 -0.07 -16.78
N PHE A 49 28.34 -1.33 -16.46
CA PHE A 49 29.38 -1.63 -15.49
C PHE A 49 30.75 -1.65 -16.20
N PRO A 50 31.85 -1.29 -15.51
CA PRO A 50 33.18 -1.29 -16.15
C PRO A 50 33.62 -2.66 -16.68
N ASP A 51 33.13 -3.72 -16.04
CA ASP A 51 33.49 -5.11 -16.37
C ASP A 51 32.50 -5.77 -17.35
N GLU A 52 31.48 -5.06 -17.81
CA GLU A 52 30.46 -5.58 -18.73
C GLU A 52 30.35 -4.71 -19.99
N GLU A 53 30.47 -5.33 -21.18
CA GLU A 53 30.37 -4.63 -22.46
C GLU A 53 28.93 -4.17 -22.78
N GLU A 54 27.92 -4.78 -22.15
CA GLU A 54 26.51 -4.47 -22.37
C GLU A 54 25.88 -3.69 -21.20
N ALA A 55 25.02 -2.73 -21.52
CA ALA A 55 24.28 -1.98 -20.51
C ALA A 55 23.19 -2.83 -19.86
N ILE A 56 23.26 -3.03 -18.53
CA ILE A 56 22.22 -3.69 -17.77
C ILE A 56 21.02 -2.76 -17.59
N SER A 57 19.87 -3.29 -17.98
CA SER A 57 18.56 -2.73 -17.70
C SER A 57 18.13 -2.90 -16.25
N ILE A 58 18.13 -1.84 -15.47
CA ILE A 58 17.58 -1.84 -14.12
C ILE A 58 16.23 -1.16 -14.11
N ARG A 59 15.26 -1.85 -13.51
CA ARG A 59 13.91 -1.34 -13.31
C ARG A 59 13.52 -1.54 -11.87
N ARG A 60 12.48 -0.81 -11.44
CA ARG A 60 11.80 -1.13 -10.19
C ARG A 60 11.34 -2.58 -10.26
N VAL A 61 11.58 -3.37 -9.23
CA VAL A 61 11.19 -4.79 -9.15
C VAL A 61 10.64 -5.09 -7.76
N SER A 62 10.32 -6.35 -7.44
CA SER A 62 9.98 -6.73 -6.06
C SER A 62 11.22 -6.63 -5.17
N LEU A 63 11.02 -6.45 -3.86
CA LEU A 63 12.11 -6.40 -2.88
C LEU A 63 13.03 -7.62 -2.96
N LYS A 64 12.46 -8.81 -3.14
CA LYS A 64 13.22 -10.06 -3.32
C LYS A 64 14.16 -9.97 -4.52
N LYS A 65 13.61 -9.60 -5.68
CA LYS A 65 14.40 -9.50 -6.91
C LYS A 65 15.47 -8.41 -6.83
N MET A 66 15.16 -7.28 -6.18
CA MET A 66 16.13 -6.21 -5.97
C MET A 66 17.31 -6.66 -5.10
N ARG A 67 17.05 -7.46 -4.04
CA ARG A 67 18.13 -8.03 -3.22
C ARG A 67 19.03 -8.95 -4.03
N THR A 68 18.43 -9.85 -4.81
CA THR A 68 19.18 -10.73 -5.70
C THR A 68 20.05 -9.95 -6.68
N THR A 69 19.53 -8.87 -7.28
CA THR A 69 20.33 -8.00 -8.16
C THR A 69 21.53 -7.34 -7.45
N PHE A 70 21.40 -6.94 -6.17
CA PHE A 70 22.52 -6.41 -5.38
C PHE A 70 23.49 -7.49 -4.90
N GLU A 71 23.08 -8.75 -4.88
CA GLU A 71 23.97 -9.89 -4.60
C GLU A 71 24.73 -10.31 -5.87
N GLU A 72 24.12 -10.15 -7.05
CA GLU A 72 24.68 -10.52 -8.35
C GLU A 72 25.63 -9.46 -8.92
N HIS A 73 25.38 -8.17 -8.66
CA HIS A 73 26.17 -7.06 -9.23
C HIS A 73 26.62 -6.07 -8.15
N ASP A 74 27.86 -5.61 -8.23
CA ASP A 74 28.40 -4.58 -7.34
C ASP A 74 28.13 -3.17 -7.89
N PHE A 75 27.17 -2.48 -7.27
CA PHE A 75 26.78 -1.12 -7.61
C PHE A 75 27.70 -0.05 -7.04
N LEU A 76 28.62 -0.41 -6.14
CA LEU A 76 29.55 0.53 -5.52
C LEU A 76 30.64 1.00 -6.50
N VAL A 77 30.85 0.24 -7.59
CA VAL A 77 31.76 0.58 -8.68
C VAL A 77 31.28 1.79 -9.49
N LEU A 78 29.97 2.08 -9.48
CA LEU A 78 29.39 3.22 -10.20
C LEU A 78 29.70 4.54 -9.49
N ASP A 79 29.77 5.62 -10.26
CA ASP A 79 29.95 6.97 -9.70
C ASP A 79 28.75 7.37 -8.83
N TYR A 80 29.01 8.22 -7.82
CA TYR A 80 27.97 8.71 -6.91
C TYR A 80 26.75 9.29 -7.64
N GLU A 81 26.96 10.10 -8.68
CA GLU A 81 25.87 10.71 -9.45
C GLU A 81 24.99 9.66 -10.14
N GLN A 82 25.60 8.60 -10.68
CA GLN A 82 24.87 7.48 -11.28
C GLN A 82 24.07 6.72 -10.21
N ARG A 83 24.68 6.44 -9.05
CA ARG A 83 23.99 5.78 -7.91
C ARG A 83 22.82 6.64 -7.41
N LEU A 84 22.99 7.95 -7.32
CA LEU A 84 21.95 8.89 -6.93
C LEU A 84 20.81 8.95 -7.95
N GLU A 85 21.11 8.95 -9.25
CA GLU A 85 20.11 8.91 -10.30
C GLU A 85 19.28 7.62 -10.24
N ILE A 86 19.93 6.47 -10.10
CA ILE A 86 19.26 5.16 -9.93
C ILE A 86 18.33 5.22 -8.72
N TYR A 87 18.80 5.74 -7.59
CA TYR A 87 17.96 5.89 -6.40
C TYR A 87 16.74 6.78 -6.67
N ASN A 88 16.94 7.97 -7.24
CA ASN A 88 15.85 8.93 -7.48
C ASN A 88 14.79 8.36 -8.43
N ARG A 89 15.19 7.65 -9.49
CA ARG A 89 14.26 7.03 -10.46
C ARG A 89 13.55 5.78 -9.89
N LEU A 90 14.27 4.94 -9.15
CA LEU A 90 13.74 3.65 -8.70
C LEU A 90 13.02 3.71 -7.35
N SER A 91 13.27 4.75 -6.53
CA SER A 91 12.64 4.93 -5.22
C SER A 91 11.11 4.90 -5.29
N VAL A 92 10.51 4.24 -4.31
CA VAL A 92 9.07 4.04 -4.25
C VAL A 92 8.43 5.22 -3.49
N PRO A 93 7.47 5.93 -4.10
CA PRO A 93 6.69 6.91 -3.37
C PRO A 93 5.80 6.20 -2.35
N VAL A 94 5.73 6.76 -1.15
CA VAL A 94 4.98 6.17 -0.03
C VAL A 94 3.56 6.72 0.03
N ALA A 95 3.38 8.03 -0.10
CA ALA A 95 2.10 8.71 0.07
C ALA A 95 1.00 8.23 -0.91
N TRP A 96 1.32 8.12 -2.21
CA TRP A 96 0.31 7.75 -3.20
C TRP A 96 -0.23 6.31 -3.04
N PRO A 97 0.63 5.30 -2.86
CA PRO A 97 0.16 3.95 -2.53
C PRO A 97 -0.70 3.86 -1.27
N ILE A 98 -0.39 4.63 -0.22
CA ILE A 98 -1.23 4.71 0.99
C ILE A 98 -2.61 5.25 0.62
N ALA A 99 -2.66 6.42 -0.03
CA ALA A 99 -3.92 7.05 -0.42
C ALA A 99 -4.77 6.11 -1.28
N LYS A 100 -4.15 5.41 -2.24
CA LYS A 100 -4.85 4.46 -3.11
C LYS A 100 -5.43 3.26 -2.37
N ASN A 101 -4.70 2.72 -1.39
CA ASN A 101 -5.19 1.63 -0.55
C ASN A 101 -6.31 2.08 0.40
N VAL A 102 -6.23 3.29 0.94
CA VAL A 102 -7.27 3.82 1.83
C VAL A 102 -8.54 4.19 1.05
N ILE A 103 -8.41 4.82 -0.12
CA ILE A 103 -9.56 5.29 -0.90
C ILE A 103 -10.22 4.14 -1.66
N ILE A 104 -9.42 3.29 -2.31
CA ILE A 104 -9.97 2.25 -3.21
C ILE A 104 -9.98 0.87 -2.56
N GLY A 105 -8.98 0.55 -1.75
CA GLY A 105 -8.84 -0.78 -1.14
C GLY A 105 -8.30 -1.86 -2.09
N PHE A 106 -8.62 -3.10 -1.74
CA PHE A 106 -8.28 -4.35 -2.40
C PHE A 106 -6.79 -4.47 -2.71
N GLY A 107 -5.96 -3.90 -1.84
CA GLY A 107 -4.50 -3.91 -1.99
C GLY A 107 -3.97 -3.20 -3.24
N LYS A 108 -4.77 -2.32 -3.89
CA LYS A 108 -4.38 -1.63 -5.14
C LYS A 108 -3.13 -0.75 -4.99
N GLY A 109 -2.97 -0.10 -3.84
CA GLY A 109 -1.77 0.65 -3.46
C GLY A 109 -0.55 -0.26 -3.28
N SER A 110 -0.70 -1.39 -2.60
CA SER A 110 0.37 -2.39 -2.46
C SER A 110 0.82 -2.93 -3.83
N LYS A 111 -0.14 -3.17 -4.74
CA LYS A 111 0.12 -3.56 -6.13
C LYS A 111 0.95 -2.52 -6.90
N LEU A 112 0.73 -1.22 -6.68
CA LEU A 112 1.55 -0.16 -7.29
C LEU A 112 3.03 -0.23 -6.87
N GLN A 113 3.30 -0.68 -5.64
CA GLN A 113 4.65 -0.86 -5.13
C GLN A 113 5.26 -2.23 -5.49
N ARG A 114 4.51 -3.09 -6.19
CA ARG A 114 4.83 -4.51 -6.43
C ARG A 114 4.98 -5.33 -5.14
N ASP A 115 4.23 -4.95 -4.11
CA ASP A 115 4.05 -5.76 -2.90
C ASP A 115 2.92 -6.76 -3.12
N THR A 116 3.27 -7.98 -3.53
CA THR A 116 2.30 -9.05 -3.78
C THR A 116 1.58 -9.49 -2.51
N ILE A 117 2.28 -9.56 -1.38
CA ILE A 117 1.69 -10.03 -0.11
C ILE A 117 0.68 -9.00 0.36
N GLY A 118 1.06 -7.72 0.44
CA GLY A 118 0.13 -6.66 0.81
C GLY A 118 -1.03 -6.52 -0.16
N SER A 119 -0.83 -6.82 -1.45
CA SER A 119 -1.92 -6.83 -2.44
C SER A 119 -2.93 -7.93 -2.15
N ILE A 120 -2.49 -9.15 -1.87
CA ILE A 120 -3.36 -10.29 -1.59
C ILE A 120 -4.10 -10.08 -0.27
N THR A 121 -3.41 -9.62 0.78
CA THR A 121 -4.05 -9.35 2.07
C THR A 121 -5.17 -8.32 1.94
N GLY A 122 -4.93 -7.24 1.19
CA GLY A 122 -5.97 -6.24 0.94
C GLY A 122 -7.19 -6.80 0.21
N ILE A 123 -6.99 -7.66 -0.79
CA ILE A 123 -8.09 -8.34 -1.50
C ILE A 123 -8.90 -9.20 -0.53
N VAL A 124 -8.24 -10.05 0.25
CA VAL A 124 -8.92 -10.99 1.15
C VAL A 124 -9.74 -10.24 2.21
N MET A 125 -9.16 -9.23 2.85
CA MET A 125 -9.84 -8.45 3.89
C MET A 125 -11.07 -7.71 3.34
N ASP A 126 -10.93 -7.08 2.18
CA ASP A 126 -12.04 -6.32 1.60
C ASP A 126 -13.13 -7.23 1.04
N SER A 127 -12.76 -8.37 0.43
CA SER A 127 -13.72 -9.37 -0.04
C SER A 127 -14.52 -9.95 1.12
N ALA A 128 -13.86 -10.38 2.21
CA ALA A 128 -14.55 -10.93 3.37
C ALA A 128 -15.55 -9.92 3.97
N SER A 129 -15.13 -8.67 4.11
CA SER A 129 -15.98 -7.62 4.70
C SER A 129 -17.12 -7.22 3.76
N THR A 130 -16.87 -7.17 2.44
CA THR A 130 -17.91 -6.91 1.43
C THR A 130 -18.95 -8.02 1.40
N VAL A 131 -18.52 -9.29 1.52
CA VAL A 131 -19.43 -10.44 1.62
C VAL A 131 -20.28 -10.33 2.88
N ALA A 132 -19.68 -10.05 4.04
CA ALA A 132 -20.43 -9.90 5.29
C ALA A 132 -21.49 -8.78 5.21
N VAL A 133 -21.13 -7.61 4.69
CA VAL A 133 -22.07 -6.50 4.46
C VAL A 133 -23.16 -6.90 3.45
N GLY A 134 -22.79 -7.52 2.34
CA GLY A 134 -23.72 -7.93 1.30
C GLY A 134 -24.73 -8.98 1.77
N THR A 135 -24.25 -9.98 2.54
CA THR A 135 -25.11 -10.99 3.16
C THR A 135 -26.02 -10.36 4.21
N GLY A 136 -25.49 -9.51 5.09
CA GLY A 136 -26.31 -8.79 6.09
C GLY A 136 -27.42 -7.96 5.45
N LEU A 137 -27.11 -7.16 4.41
CA LEU A 137 -28.11 -6.39 3.67
C LEU A 137 -29.17 -7.27 3.01
N THR A 138 -28.74 -8.39 2.41
CA THR A 138 -29.65 -9.33 1.74
C THR A 138 -30.62 -9.95 2.73
N LEU A 139 -30.13 -10.33 3.92
CA LEU A 139 -30.95 -10.90 4.97
C LEU A 139 -31.94 -9.89 5.55
N ILE A 140 -31.55 -8.62 5.75
CA ILE A 140 -32.48 -7.55 6.17
C ILE A 140 -33.61 -7.38 5.14
N ILE A 141 -33.29 -7.38 3.84
CA ILE A 141 -34.29 -7.24 2.78
C ILE A 141 -35.22 -8.46 2.75
N PHE A 142 -34.65 -9.66 2.86
CA PHE A 142 -35.41 -10.90 2.84
C PHE A 142 -36.37 -10.99 4.04
N ASP A 143 -35.90 -10.61 5.22
CA ASP A 143 -36.71 -10.50 6.43
C ASP A 143 -37.86 -9.49 6.26
N ALA A 144 -37.56 -8.28 5.79
CA ALA A 144 -38.56 -7.25 5.54
C ALA A 144 -39.65 -7.68 4.52
N ILE A 145 -39.30 -8.53 3.55
CA ILE A 145 -40.24 -9.10 2.57
C ILE A 145 -41.06 -10.24 3.17
N LEU A 146 -40.42 -11.19 3.88
CA LEU A 146 -41.13 -12.35 4.43
C LEU A 146 -41.99 -11.98 5.64
N VAL A 147 -41.41 -11.34 6.65
CA VAL A 147 -42.09 -11.02 7.90
C VAL A 147 -43.00 -9.81 7.72
N GLY A 148 -42.55 -8.77 7.02
CA GLY A 148 -43.31 -7.53 6.85
C GLY A 148 -44.43 -7.55 5.81
N ILE A 149 -44.42 -8.48 4.84
CA ILE A 149 -45.40 -8.54 3.75
C ILE A 149 -46.25 -9.83 3.78
N LEU A 150 -45.68 -10.97 4.19
CA LEU A 150 -46.35 -12.28 4.17
C LEU A 150 -46.76 -12.80 5.55
N GLY A 151 -46.09 -12.34 6.62
CA GLY A 151 -46.42 -12.68 8.01
C GLY A 151 -47.46 -11.74 8.63
N GLY A 152 -48.47 -12.29 9.28
CA GLY A 152 -49.31 -11.55 10.22
C GLY A 152 -48.54 -11.26 11.52
N GLU A 153 -48.94 -10.20 12.22
CA GLU A 153 -48.28 -9.47 13.32
C GLU A 153 -47.91 -10.27 14.61
N GLU A 154 -47.75 -11.59 14.55
CA GLU A 154 -47.50 -12.44 15.72
C GLU A 154 -46.09 -13.06 15.67
N ASN A 155 -45.25 -12.65 16.63
CA ASN A 155 -43.88 -13.08 16.98
C ASN A 155 -42.73 -12.12 16.58
N ILE A 156 -42.80 -10.87 17.05
CA ILE A 156 -41.78 -9.81 16.80
C ILE A 156 -40.67 -9.79 17.87
N GLU A 157 -40.74 -10.63 18.91
CA GLU A 157 -39.90 -10.43 20.10
C GLU A 157 -38.47 -10.98 19.97
N TYR A 158 -38.21 -11.96 19.08
CA TYR A 158 -36.87 -12.48 18.79
C TYR A 158 -36.74 -12.92 17.34
N ASP A 159 -36.61 -11.94 16.44
CA ASP A 159 -36.25 -12.24 15.06
C ASP A 159 -34.74 -12.50 14.96
N GLU A 160 -34.37 -13.77 15.15
CA GLU A 160 -32.99 -14.24 15.03
C GLU A 160 -32.40 -13.93 13.66
N LEU A 161 -33.22 -13.89 12.61
CA LEU A 161 -32.78 -13.58 11.25
C LEU A 161 -32.36 -12.11 11.15
N LYS A 162 -33.20 -11.19 11.66
CA LYS A 162 -32.89 -9.76 11.72
C LYS A 162 -31.63 -9.48 12.54
N THR A 163 -31.52 -10.09 13.72
CA THR A 163 -30.36 -9.89 14.61
C THR A 163 -29.07 -10.42 13.95
N THR A 164 -29.14 -11.58 13.28
CA THR A 164 -28.00 -12.13 12.52
C THR A 164 -27.61 -11.23 11.36
N ALA A 165 -28.59 -10.66 10.66
CA ALA A 165 -28.37 -9.77 9.54
C ALA A 165 -27.71 -8.45 9.97
N GLU A 166 -28.19 -7.85 11.06
CA GLU A 166 -27.58 -6.66 11.67
C GLU A 166 -26.15 -6.93 12.12
N ASN A 167 -25.90 -8.05 12.80
CA ASN A 167 -24.55 -8.43 13.23
C ASN A 167 -23.58 -8.63 12.07
N LEU A 168 -24.01 -9.25 10.97
CA LEU A 168 -23.20 -9.41 9.75
C LEU A 168 -22.90 -8.06 9.09
N LEU A 169 -23.89 -7.17 9.05
CA LEU A 169 -23.73 -5.83 8.49
C LEU A 169 -22.77 -4.98 9.33
N PHE A 170 -22.99 -4.87 10.64
CA PHE A 170 -22.14 -4.10 11.53
C PHE A 170 -20.73 -4.70 11.62
N GLY A 171 -20.62 -6.02 11.75
CA GLY A 171 -19.35 -6.73 11.74
C GLY A 171 -18.57 -6.52 10.44
N GLY A 172 -19.26 -6.58 9.30
CA GLY A 172 -18.69 -6.31 7.98
C GLY A 172 -18.21 -4.86 7.83
N LEU A 173 -18.98 -3.88 8.31
CA LEU A 173 -18.59 -2.46 8.27
C LEU A 173 -17.39 -2.17 9.17
N ILE A 174 -17.35 -2.73 10.38
CA ILE A 174 -16.17 -2.65 11.27
C ILE A 174 -14.97 -3.31 10.60
N GLY A 175 -15.16 -4.48 9.99
CA GLY A 175 -14.14 -5.19 9.21
C GLY A 175 -13.55 -4.34 8.08
N LEU A 176 -14.40 -3.63 7.32
CA LEU A 176 -13.95 -2.66 6.31
C LEU A 176 -13.17 -1.51 6.94
N GLY A 177 -13.62 -0.95 8.06
CA GLY A 177 -12.89 0.10 8.77
C GLY A 177 -11.49 -0.34 9.18
N VAL A 178 -11.37 -1.53 9.78
CA VAL A 178 -10.08 -2.12 10.17
C VAL A 178 -9.22 -2.43 8.94
N SER A 179 -9.81 -2.97 7.86
CA SER A 179 -9.07 -3.30 6.63
C SER A 179 -8.44 -2.05 6.01
N ARG A 180 -9.10 -0.89 6.09
CA ARG A 180 -8.59 0.39 5.58
C ARG A 180 -7.38 0.87 6.36
N VAL A 181 -7.39 0.72 7.69
CA VAL A 181 -6.22 1.05 8.54
C VAL A 181 -5.03 0.15 8.18
N VAL A 182 -5.24 -1.17 8.11
CA VAL A 182 -4.18 -2.13 7.75
C VAL A 182 -3.62 -1.84 6.35
N GLN A 183 -4.50 -1.60 5.39
CA GLN A 183 -4.11 -1.29 4.02
C GLN A 183 -3.43 0.08 3.88
N GLY A 184 -3.65 1.03 4.79
CA GLY A 184 -2.87 2.27 4.86
C GLY A 184 -1.46 2.05 5.41
N ILE A 185 -1.29 1.15 6.38
CA ILE A 185 0.02 0.87 7.00
C ILE A 185 0.92 0.05 6.07
N MET A 186 0.38 -0.97 5.39
CA MET A 186 1.19 -1.91 4.59
C MET A 186 2.11 -1.23 3.55
N PRO A 187 1.62 -0.32 2.67
CA PRO A 187 2.47 0.37 1.70
C PRO A 187 3.53 1.26 2.32
N THR A 188 3.29 1.74 3.55
CA THR A 188 4.26 2.53 4.31
C THR A 188 5.45 1.66 4.69
N VAL A 189 5.18 0.53 5.32
CA VAL A 189 6.21 -0.40 5.79
C VAL A 189 6.99 -0.97 4.60
N TYR A 190 6.30 -1.38 3.54
CA TYR A 190 6.95 -1.91 2.34
C TYR A 190 7.80 -0.84 1.63
N GLY A 191 7.24 0.34 1.36
CA GLY A 191 7.95 1.43 0.69
C GLY A 191 9.20 1.89 1.45
N LEU A 192 9.12 2.03 2.78
CA LEU A 192 10.28 2.38 3.61
C LEU A 192 11.37 1.29 3.58
N ARG A 193 10.98 0.01 3.67
CA ARG A 193 11.93 -1.11 3.57
C ARG A 193 12.58 -1.17 2.18
N TYR A 194 11.79 -0.99 1.12
CA TYR A 194 12.28 -0.97 -0.25
C TYR A 194 13.32 0.15 -0.44
N ASN A 195 12.98 1.39 -0.07
CA ASN A 195 13.89 2.52 -0.21
C ASN A 195 15.14 2.37 0.65
N LYS A 196 15.03 1.76 1.84
CA LYS A 196 16.20 1.45 2.68
C LYS A 196 17.14 0.45 1.99
N VAL A 197 16.60 -0.64 1.43
CA VAL A 197 17.43 -1.64 0.73
C VAL A 197 18.04 -1.06 -0.54
N LEU A 198 17.26 -0.34 -1.35
CA LEU A 198 17.75 0.37 -2.54
C LEU A 198 18.90 1.31 -2.20
N ARG A 199 18.71 2.15 -1.18
CA ARG A 199 19.73 3.11 -0.71
C ARG A 199 21.00 2.42 -0.21
N THR A 200 20.84 1.33 0.53
CA THR A 200 21.98 0.60 1.12
C THR A 200 22.78 -0.15 0.05
N GLY A 201 22.10 -0.81 -0.90
CA GLY A 201 22.75 -1.49 -2.02
C GLY A 201 23.48 -0.54 -2.98
N LEU A 202 23.05 0.72 -3.04
CA LEU A 202 23.70 1.78 -3.82
C LEU A 202 24.77 2.56 -3.03
N GLY A 203 25.11 2.16 -1.79
CA GLY A 203 26.12 2.86 -1.00
C GLY A 203 25.75 4.31 -0.64
N LEU A 204 24.46 4.63 -0.48
CA LEU A 204 23.99 5.98 -0.15
C LEU A 204 23.66 6.13 1.34
N ALA A 205 23.99 7.28 1.93
CA ALA A 205 23.63 7.65 3.29
C ALA A 205 22.16 8.10 3.39
N LYS A 206 21.63 8.29 4.60
CA LYS A 206 20.17 8.51 4.82
C LYS A 206 19.69 9.84 4.24
N ASP A 207 20.58 10.83 4.23
CA ASP A 207 20.47 12.14 3.59
C ASP A 207 20.74 12.10 2.07
N LYS A 208 20.97 10.91 1.51
CA LYS A 208 21.37 10.65 0.13
C LYS A 208 22.80 11.06 -0.21
N SER A 209 23.63 11.45 0.77
CA SER A 209 25.04 11.68 0.52
C SER A 209 25.77 10.39 0.20
N ASP A 210 26.99 10.49 -0.32
CA ASP A 210 27.80 9.31 -0.58
C ASP A 210 28.23 8.65 0.75
N ALA A 211 27.82 7.40 1.00
CA ALA A 211 28.24 6.65 2.19
C ALA A 211 29.65 6.06 2.04
N LEU A 212 30.21 6.09 0.83
CA LEU A 212 31.59 5.73 0.53
C LEU A 212 32.53 6.94 0.64
N SER A 213 32.01 8.16 0.85
CA SER A 213 32.88 9.30 1.08
C SER A 213 33.66 9.14 2.40
N PRO A 214 34.94 9.52 2.43
CA PRO A 214 35.69 9.57 3.69
C PRO A 214 34.97 10.49 4.67
N SER A 215 34.64 9.99 5.84
CA SER A 215 33.97 10.78 6.89
C SER A 215 34.86 10.92 8.12
N LEU A 216 34.94 12.15 8.61
CA LEU A 216 35.62 12.53 9.85
C LEU A 216 34.56 12.78 10.92
N GLY A 217 34.55 11.94 11.94
CA GLY A 217 33.68 12.08 13.11
C GLY A 217 34.47 12.51 14.34
N PHE A 218 33.90 13.39 15.15
CA PHE A 218 34.44 13.77 16.45
C PHE A 218 33.60 13.11 17.54
N ALA A 219 34.22 12.26 18.36
CA ALA A 219 33.56 11.63 19.48
C ALA A 219 34.27 12.01 20.80
N PRO A 220 33.53 12.48 21.81
CA PRO A 220 34.10 12.68 23.13
C PRO A 220 34.30 11.33 23.83
N ILE A 221 35.47 11.15 24.42
CA ILE A 221 35.81 9.97 25.21
C ILE A 221 36.01 10.37 26.66
N PRO A 222 35.24 9.76 27.59
CA PRO A 222 35.46 9.98 29.01
C PRO A 222 36.77 9.33 29.42
N THR A 223 37.72 10.13 29.91
CA THR A 223 38.90 9.60 30.61
C THR A 223 38.58 9.35 32.08
N ARG A 224 39.31 8.43 32.71
CA ARG A 224 39.15 8.07 34.14
C ARG A 224 39.23 9.26 35.10
N ASP A 225 39.86 10.35 34.67
CA ASP A 225 40.07 11.57 35.46
C ASP A 225 38.94 12.61 35.28
N GLY A 226 37.83 12.25 34.61
CA GLY A 226 36.69 13.13 34.37
C GLY A 226 36.90 14.17 33.25
N ARG A 227 38.01 14.09 32.52
CA ARG A 227 38.28 14.96 31.36
C ARG A 227 37.69 14.35 30.07
N LEU A 228 37.23 15.20 29.17
CA LEU A 228 36.76 14.80 27.84
C LEU A 228 37.93 14.90 26.85
N GLN A 229 38.36 13.76 26.32
CA GLN A 229 39.29 13.74 25.18
C GLN A 229 38.49 13.63 23.89
N TRP A 230 38.83 14.44 22.90
CA TRP A 230 38.20 14.37 21.59
C TRP A 230 38.98 13.38 20.72
N GLN A 231 38.30 12.33 20.25
CA GLN A 231 38.85 11.46 19.22
C GLN A 231 38.35 11.87 17.84
N ILE A 232 39.27 11.88 16.89
CA ILE A 232 38.98 12.01 15.47
C ILE A 232 38.93 10.60 14.90
N ALA A 233 37.74 10.15 14.53
CA ALA A 233 37.54 8.88 13.84
C ALA A 233 37.40 9.17 12.35
N ALA A 234 38.30 8.61 11.54
CA ALA A 234 38.20 8.63 10.09
C ALA A 234 37.69 7.27 9.59
N ARG A 235 36.59 7.28 8.83
CA ARG A 235 36.18 6.09 8.07
C ARG A 235 36.74 6.21 6.66
N ILE A 236 37.76 5.42 6.37
CA ILE A 236 38.33 5.27 5.03
C ILE A 236 37.79 3.94 4.48
N PRO A 237 36.94 3.95 3.43
CA PRO A 237 36.58 2.72 2.75
C PRO A 237 37.82 2.19 2.04
N LEU A 238 38.24 0.97 2.39
CA LEU A 238 39.26 0.24 1.64
C LEU A 238 38.57 -0.27 0.37
N GLN A 239 39.08 0.16 -0.79
CA GLN A 239 38.74 -0.40 -2.11
C GLN A 239 39.41 -1.77 -2.27
#